data_AF-X1KUN8-F1
#
_entry.id   AF-X1KUN8-F1
#
_cell.length_a   1.000
_cell.length_b   1.000
_cell.length_c   1.000
_cell.angle_alpha   90.00
_cell.angle_beta   90.00
_cell.angle_gamma   90.00
#
_symmetry.space_group_name_H-M   'P 1'
#
loop_
_entity.id
_entity.type
_entity.pdbx_description
1 polymer ?
#
loop_
_entity_poly.entity_id
_entity_poly.type
_entity_poly.pdbx_seq_one_letter_code
_entity_poly.pdbx_strand_id
1 'polypeptide(L)'
;DVRKRISHLGSNTLIVRPARKHRGGIALQSGSVTRFTIRDSREIREIPGVIKVAPCVGGNGQVVYKNKNWNTRITGTTVDHPGMWDLQPKIGRYFTETETTLRQRVAVIGQTVVENLFGTKNPIGEFIKIRKIDFQIIGILPVKGSSGWRNRDDEIFIPLNTAMYRLLGRKYIDYIDVQVSDSHLLDRVTGRIKKLITTLHRLPSSSEDTINVMNMTEIQETISSTMKTFSFLLGSIA
;
A
#
# COMPACT_ATOMS: atom_id res chain seq x y z
N ASP A 1 -6.33 27.35 7.47
CA ASP A 1 -6.38 25.97 8.01
C ASP A 1 -6.58 24.84 6.98
N VAL A 2 -5.83 24.81 5.87
CA VAL A 2 -5.79 23.63 4.95
C VAL A 2 -4.48 22.85 5.10
N ARG A 3 -3.35 23.53 5.36
CA ARG A 3 -2.05 22.90 5.62
C ARG A 3 -2.08 21.94 6.81
N LYS A 4 -2.76 22.30 7.92
CA LYS A 4 -2.89 21.44 9.10
C LYS A 4 -3.63 20.11 8.82
N ARG A 5 -4.63 20.07 7.93
CA ARG A 5 -5.34 18.81 7.62
C ARG A 5 -4.50 17.87 6.73
N ILE A 6 -3.70 18.43 5.84
CA ILE A 6 -2.81 17.66 4.95
C ILE A 6 -1.68 16.99 5.76
N SER A 7 -1.17 17.65 6.81
CA SER A 7 -0.12 17.10 7.68
C SER A 7 -0.51 15.79 8.39
N HIS A 8 -1.79 15.56 8.66
CA HIS A 8 -2.26 14.37 9.40
C HIS A 8 -2.47 13.13 8.52
N LEU A 9 -2.64 13.32 7.21
CA LEU A 9 -2.92 12.24 6.26
C LEU A 9 -1.61 11.56 5.84
N GLY A 10 -1.10 10.72 6.75
CA GLY A 10 0.11 9.93 6.58
C GLY A 10 1.02 9.94 7.80
N SER A 11 1.07 11.03 8.56
CA SER A 11 1.99 11.19 9.72
C SER A 11 1.73 10.21 10.86
N ASN A 12 0.50 9.70 10.97
CA ASN A 12 0.07 8.77 12.00
C ASN A 12 -0.18 7.37 11.42
N THR A 13 0.51 7.03 10.30
CA THR A 13 0.35 5.73 9.63
C THR A 13 1.59 4.89 9.81
N LEU A 14 1.38 3.68 10.34
CA LEU A 14 2.38 2.64 10.44
C LEU A 14 2.25 1.69 9.26
N ILE A 15 3.37 1.24 8.72
CA ILE A 15 3.41 0.18 7.71
C ILE A 15 4.06 -1.06 8.33
N VAL A 16 3.25 -2.10 8.50
CA VAL A 16 3.67 -3.37 9.11
C VAL A 16 4.03 -4.34 7.99
N ARG A 17 5.26 -4.83 7.98
CA ARG A 17 5.78 -5.77 6.98
C ARG A 17 6.48 -6.95 7.65
N PRO A 18 6.42 -8.15 7.06
CA PRO A 18 7.34 -9.19 7.45
C PRO A 18 8.77 -8.77 7.07
N ALA A 19 9.71 -8.88 7.99
CA ALA A 19 11.11 -8.65 7.70
C ALA A 19 11.69 -9.84 6.94
N ARG A 20 12.56 -9.57 5.96
CA ARG A 20 13.30 -10.61 5.25
C ARG A 20 14.41 -11.11 6.17
N LYS A 21 14.44 -12.41 6.47
CA LYS A 21 15.61 -13.01 7.12
C LYS A 21 16.78 -12.97 6.12
N HIS A 22 17.77 -12.13 6.41
CA HIS A 22 19.11 -12.26 5.83
C HIS A 22 19.92 -13.15 6.78
N ARG A 23 20.36 -14.32 6.31
CA ARG A 23 21.37 -15.13 7.02
C ARG A 23 22.59 -15.19 6.10
N GLY A 24 23.67 -14.48 6.48
CA GLY A 24 24.94 -14.49 5.74
C GLY A 24 24.86 -13.98 4.30
N GLY A 25 24.08 -12.94 4.02
CA GLY A 25 23.99 -12.35 2.67
C GLY A 25 23.13 -13.13 1.66
N ILE A 26 22.63 -14.31 2.01
CA ILE A 26 21.76 -15.12 1.15
C ILE A 26 20.29 -14.88 1.54
N ALA A 27 19.47 -14.53 0.54
CA ALA A 27 18.02 -14.48 0.72
C ALA A 27 17.48 -15.91 0.91
N LEU A 28 17.07 -16.26 2.13
CA LEU A 28 16.41 -17.54 2.39
C LEU A 28 15.11 -17.64 1.57
N GLN A 29 14.85 -18.82 1.02
CA GLN A 29 13.70 -19.13 0.16
C GLN A 29 12.37 -18.69 0.77
N SER A 30 11.42 -18.31 -0.10
CA SER A 30 10.03 -17.84 0.15
C SER A 30 9.17 -18.63 1.17
N GLY A 31 9.65 -19.76 1.67
CA GLY A 31 8.99 -20.59 2.70
C GLY A 31 9.35 -20.26 4.16
N SER A 32 10.38 -19.44 4.42
CA SER A 32 10.84 -19.10 5.80
C SER A 32 10.40 -17.70 6.29
N VAL A 33 9.58 -17.00 5.50
CA VAL A 33 9.09 -15.65 5.81
C VAL A 33 7.70 -15.75 6.42
N THR A 34 7.48 -15.11 7.58
CA THR A 34 6.16 -14.97 8.21
C THR A 34 5.19 -14.36 7.19
N ARG A 35 4.12 -15.09 6.87
CA ARG A 35 3.11 -14.64 5.92
C ARG A 35 1.94 -14.04 6.68
N PHE A 36 1.72 -12.73 6.50
CA PHE A 36 0.55 -12.10 7.06
C PHE A 36 -0.72 -12.57 6.36
N THR A 37 -1.80 -12.56 7.11
CA THR A 37 -3.13 -13.03 6.74
C THR A 37 -4.16 -11.93 6.99
N ILE A 38 -5.37 -12.11 6.44
CA ILE A 38 -6.50 -11.21 6.74
C ILE A 38 -6.84 -11.24 8.24
N ARG A 39 -6.61 -12.37 8.92
CA ARG A 39 -6.81 -12.47 10.37
C ARG A 39 -5.91 -11.49 11.11
N ASP A 40 -4.64 -11.39 10.74
CA ASP A 40 -3.69 -10.46 11.37
C ASP A 40 -4.19 -9.02 11.30
N SER A 41 -4.71 -8.59 10.14
CA SER A 41 -5.30 -7.24 10.01
C SER A 41 -6.56 -7.03 10.85
N ARG A 42 -7.34 -8.09 11.11
CA ARG A 42 -8.52 -8.01 11.97
C ARG A 42 -8.11 -7.87 13.44
N GLU A 43 -7.16 -8.67 13.89
CA GLU A 43 -6.67 -8.64 15.27
C GLU A 43 -5.93 -7.31 15.56
N ILE A 44 -5.20 -6.75 14.58
CA ILE A 44 -4.58 -5.42 14.71
C ILE A 44 -5.63 -4.32 14.89
N ARG A 45 -6.79 -4.44 14.23
CA ARG A 45 -7.87 -3.44 14.33
C ARG A 45 -8.40 -3.30 15.76
N GLU A 46 -8.34 -4.37 16.54
CA GLU A 46 -8.79 -4.39 17.94
C GLU A 46 -7.78 -3.75 18.92
N ILE A 47 -6.59 -3.37 18.46
CA ILE A 47 -5.59 -2.72 19.31
C ILE A 47 -6.07 -1.31 19.70
N PRO A 48 -6.15 -0.96 21.01
CA PRO A 48 -6.57 0.37 21.42
C PRO A 48 -5.63 1.44 20.86
N GLY A 49 -6.21 2.45 20.21
CA GLY A 49 -5.51 3.54 19.53
C GLY A 49 -5.48 3.41 18.00
N VAL A 50 -5.74 2.22 17.45
CA VAL A 50 -5.88 2.00 16.00
C VAL A 50 -7.25 2.46 15.52
N ILE A 51 -7.29 3.22 14.42
CA ILE A 51 -8.55 3.75 13.85
C ILE A 51 -8.90 3.15 12.49
N LYS A 52 -7.89 2.77 11.69
CA LYS A 52 -8.08 2.12 10.38
C LYS A 52 -7.00 1.10 10.13
N VAL A 53 -7.36 0.03 9.43
CA VAL A 53 -6.42 -1.01 9.02
C VAL A 53 -6.71 -1.41 7.58
N ALA A 54 -5.71 -1.30 6.72
CA ALA A 54 -5.79 -1.68 5.32
C ALA A 54 -4.73 -2.74 5.01
N PRO A 55 -5.10 -4.04 4.93
CA PRO A 55 -4.21 -5.06 4.40
C PRO A 55 -3.97 -4.81 2.90
N CYS A 56 -2.75 -5.09 2.46
CA CYS A 56 -2.31 -4.82 1.10
C CYS A 56 -1.56 -6.01 0.51
N VAL A 57 -1.87 -6.35 -0.74
CA VAL A 57 -1.15 -7.33 -1.54
C VAL A 57 -0.91 -6.75 -2.92
N GLY A 58 0.22 -7.03 -3.56
CA GLY A 58 0.44 -6.49 -4.88
C GLY A 58 1.83 -6.70 -5.44
N GLY A 59 2.11 -5.92 -6.48
CA GLY A 59 3.39 -5.92 -7.15
C GLY A 59 3.29 -5.23 -8.50
N ASN A 60 4.41 -5.19 -9.20
CA ASN A 60 4.45 -4.65 -10.55
C ASN A 60 3.80 -5.62 -11.53
N GLY A 61 3.13 -5.08 -12.54
CA GLY A 61 2.53 -5.86 -13.59
C GLY A 61 2.19 -5.03 -14.82
N GLN A 62 2.11 -5.73 -15.94
CA GLN A 62 1.69 -5.16 -17.20
C GLN A 62 0.17 -5.07 -17.26
N VAL A 63 -0.31 -3.93 -17.72
CA VAL A 63 -1.71 -3.62 -17.95
C VAL A 63 -1.88 -3.31 -19.42
N VAL A 64 -2.92 -3.88 -20.03
CA VAL A 64 -3.17 -3.77 -21.47
C VAL A 64 -4.53 -3.15 -21.71
N TYR A 65 -4.58 -2.21 -22.64
CA TYR A 65 -5.82 -1.64 -23.17
C TYR A 65 -5.69 -1.53 -24.70
N LYS A 66 -6.50 -2.31 -25.43
CA LYS A 66 -6.44 -2.41 -26.90
C LYS A 66 -5.01 -2.70 -27.39
N ASN A 67 -4.44 -1.83 -28.22
CA ASN A 67 -3.10 -1.92 -28.77
C ASN A 67 -2.01 -1.25 -27.90
N LYS A 68 -2.36 -0.78 -26.70
CA LYS A 68 -1.44 -0.14 -25.76
C LYS A 68 -1.21 -1.01 -24.54
N ASN A 69 -0.01 -0.93 -23.98
CA ASN A 69 0.32 -1.55 -22.72
C ASN A 69 1.20 -0.63 -21.87
N TRP A 70 1.15 -0.82 -20.56
CA TRP A 70 1.89 -0.03 -19.58
C TRP A 70 2.25 -0.90 -18.37
N ASN A 71 3.47 -0.76 -17.87
CA ASN A 71 3.89 -1.41 -16.63
C ASN A 71 3.64 -0.45 -15.48
N THR A 72 2.86 -0.91 -14.50
CA THR A 72 2.48 -0.10 -13.34
C THR A 72 2.42 -0.98 -12.11
N ARG A 73 2.22 -0.37 -10.95
CA ARG A 73 1.99 -1.10 -9.71
C ARG A 73 0.51 -1.47 -9.58
N ILE A 74 0.23 -2.72 -9.22
CA ILE A 74 -1.11 -3.17 -8.88
C ILE A 74 -1.16 -3.50 -7.39
N THR A 75 -2.12 -2.90 -6.68
CA THR A 75 -2.34 -3.11 -5.25
C THR A 75 -3.77 -3.53 -4.99
N GLY A 76 -3.94 -4.70 -4.39
CA GLY A 76 -5.16 -5.17 -3.77
C GLY A 76 -5.27 -4.67 -2.34
N THR A 77 -6.36 -3.98 -2.00
CA THR A 77 -6.60 -3.46 -0.65
C THR A 77 -8.09 -3.35 -0.32
N THR A 78 -8.42 -2.80 0.86
CA THR A 78 -9.78 -2.63 1.37
C THR A 78 -10.26 -1.18 1.26
N VAL A 79 -11.53 -0.95 1.59
CA VAL A 79 -12.19 0.37 1.46
C VAL A 79 -11.62 1.46 2.38
N ASP A 80 -10.87 1.09 3.41
CA ASP A 80 -10.27 2.04 4.36
C ASP A 80 -9.03 2.74 3.80
N HIS A 81 -8.33 2.09 2.85
CA HIS A 81 -7.08 2.56 2.27
C HIS A 81 -7.13 3.99 1.70
N PRO A 82 -8.11 4.39 0.85
CA PRO A 82 -8.11 5.73 0.28
C PRO A 82 -8.19 6.83 1.33
N GLY A 83 -8.91 6.62 2.43
CA GLY A 83 -9.03 7.59 3.51
C GLY A 83 -7.80 7.67 4.42
N MET A 84 -6.86 6.72 4.33
CA MET A 84 -5.58 6.76 5.04
C MET A 84 -4.53 7.56 4.26
N TRP A 85 -4.62 7.53 2.93
CA TRP A 85 -3.60 8.06 2.02
C TRP A 85 -4.06 9.26 1.19
N ASP A 86 -5.24 9.79 1.47
CA ASP A 86 -5.90 10.86 0.71
C ASP A 86 -6.04 10.54 -0.79
N LEU A 87 -6.44 9.31 -1.07
CA LEU A 87 -6.61 8.74 -2.42
C LEU A 87 -8.08 8.59 -2.81
N GLN A 88 -8.97 9.39 -2.23
CA GLN A 88 -10.39 9.36 -2.61
C GLN A 88 -10.52 9.77 -4.09
N PRO A 89 -11.11 8.93 -4.97
CA PRO A 89 -11.22 9.24 -6.39
C PRO A 89 -11.94 10.58 -6.63
N LYS A 90 -11.36 11.43 -7.49
CA LYS A 90 -11.99 12.70 -7.90
C LYS A 90 -13.04 12.49 -8.98
N ILE A 91 -12.87 11.45 -9.79
CA ILE A 91 -13.77 11.08 -10.89
C ILE A 91 -14.17 9.62 -10.66
N GLY A 92 -15.47 9.34 -10.79
CA GLY A 92 -16.04 8.03 -10.51
C GLY A 92 -16.14 7.75 -9.01
N ARG A 93 -15.81 6.53 -8.58
CA ARG A 93 -15.89 6.10 -7.19
C ARG A 93 -14.79 5.09 -6.82
N TYR A 94 -14.62 4.87 -5.53
CA TYR A 94 -13.85 3.72 -5.04
C TYR A 94 -14.72 2.45 -5.02
N PHE A 95 -14.10 1.29 -4.87
CA PHE A 95 -14.84 0.04 -4.66
C PHE A 95 -15.39 -0.04 -3.23
N THR A 96 -16.40 -0.88 -3.05
CA THR A 96 -17.14 -1.11 -1.80
C THR A 96 -16.68 -2.38 -1.09
N GLU A 97 -17.11 -2.56 0.16
CA GLU A 97 -16.82 -3.78 0.93
C GLU A 97 -17.51 -5.00 0.29
N THR A 98 -18.70 -4.82 -0.25
CA THR A 98 -19.42 -5.85 -1.00
C THR A 98 -18.65 -6.29 -2.24
N GLU A 99 -18.09 -5.35 -3.01
CA GLU A 99 -17.24 -5.66 -4.17
C GLU A 99 -15.95 -6.39 -3.77
N THR A 100 -15.39 -6.07 -2.60
CA THR A 100 -14.26 -6.79 -2.00
C THR A 100 -14.66 -8.21 -1.62
N THR A 101 -15.79 -8.40 -0.96
CA THR A 101 -16.28 -9.71 -0.53
C THR A 101 -16.63 -10.61 -1.72
N LEU A 102 -17.36 -10.07 -2.70
CA LEU A 102 -17.78 -10.78 -3.92
C LEU A 102 -16.67 -10.95 -4.96
N ARG A 103 -15.46 -10.42 -4.68
CA ARG A 103 -14.29 -10.48 -5.58
C ARG A 103 -14.61 -9.91 -6.97
N GLN A 104 -15.27 -8.76 -6.98
CA GLN A 104 -15.63 -8.04 -8.20
C GLN A 104 -14.37 -7.56 -8.90
N ARG A 105 -14.41 -7.58 -10.24
CA ARG A 105 -13.29 -7.19 -11.10
C ARG A 105 -13.41 -5.73 -11.47
N VAL A 106 -13.25 -4.88 -10.46
CA VAL A 106 -13.25 -3.42 -10.61
C VAL A 106 -11.87 -2.86 -10.29
N ALA A 107 -11.53 -1.74 -10.92
CA ALA A 107 -10.25 -1.08 -10.76
C ALA A 107 -10.42 0.43 -10.61
N VAL A 108 -9.56 1.02 -9.79
CA VAL A 108 -9.37 2.45 -9.65
C VAL A 108 -7.94 2.76 -10.08
N ILE A 109 -7.76 3.69 -11.01
CA ILE A 109 -6.48 3.91 -11.69
C ILE A 109 -5.89 5.29 -11.36
N GLY A 110 -4.56 5.35 -11.25
CA GLY A 110 -3.80 6.59 -11.14
C GLY A 110 -3.72 7.35 -12.46
N GLN A 111 -3.42 8.64 -12.36
CA GLN A 111 -3.40 9.56 -13.50
C GLN A 111 -2.38 9.17 -14.59
N THR A 112 -1.19 8.69 -14.22
CA THR A 112 -0.18 8.23 -15.18
C THR A 112 -0.67 7.03 -16.00
N VAL A 113 -1.45 6.15 -15.39
CA VAL A 113 -2.06 5.01 -16.11
C VAL A 113 -3.10 5.50 -17.12
N VAL A 114 -3.88 6.52 -16.77
CA VAL A 114 -4.84 7.16 -17.68
C VAL A 114 -4.12 7.75 -18.89
N GLU A 115 -3.08 8.56 -18.65
CA GLU A 115 -2.34 9.25 -19.71
C GLU A 115 -1.71 8.27 -20.69
N ASN A 116 -1.06 7.22 -20.19
CA ASN A 116 -0.36 6.24 -21.03
C ASN A 116 -1.33 5.33 -21.81
N LEU A 117 -2.40 4.85 -21.18
CA LEU A 117 -3.31 3.88 -21.82
C LEU A 117 -4.46 4.55 -22.59
N PHE A 118 -4.97 5.68 -22.12
CA PHE A 118 -6.18 6.31 -22.65
C PHE A 118 -5.93 7.69 -23.29
N GLY A 119 -4.81 8.35 -22.96
CA GLY A 119 -4.54 9.72 -23.41
C GLY A 119 -5.60 10.67 -22.87
N THR A 120 -6.36 11.32 -23.77
CA THR A 120 -7.45 12.23 -23.41
C THR A 120 -8.81 11.55 -23.28
N LYS A 121 -8.93 10.25 -23.62
CA LYS A 121 -10.21 9.53 -23.55
C LYS A 121 -10.58 9.27 -22.08
N ASN A 122 -11.86 9.45 -21.74
CA ASN A 122 -12.39 9.07 -20.43
C ASN A 122 -12.29 7.53 -20.23
N PRO A 123 -11.56 7.07 -19.20
CA PRO A 123 -11.37 5.64 -18.94
C PRO A 123 -12.51 5.01 -18.12
N ILE A 124 -13.42 5.80 -17.52
CA ILE A 124 -14.50 5.26 -16.67
C ILE A 124 -15.44 4.37 -17.49
N GLY A 125 -15.75 3.19 -16.95
CA GLY A 125 -16.61 2.19 -17.58
C GLY A 125 -15.89 1.26 -18.57
N GLU A 126 -14.69 1.64 -19.02
CA GLU A 126 -13.86 0.82 -19.90
C GLU A 126 -13.20 -0.34 -19.13
N PHE A 127 -12.73 -1.33 -19.87
CA PHE A 127 -12.05 -2.50 -19.32
C PHE A 127 -10.54 -2.46 -19.62
N ILE A 128 -9.74 -2.72 -18.59
CA ILE A 128 -8.29 -2.98 -18.72
C ILE A 128 -8.00 -4.42 -18.39
N LYS A 129 -7.00 -4.99 -19.09
CA LYS A 129 -6.56 -6.36 -18.87
C LYS A 129 -5.33 -6.36 -17.97
N ILE A 130 -5.44 -6.95 -16.79
CA ILE A 130 -4.35 -7.14 -15.82
C ILE A 130 -4.09 -8.65 -15.71
N ARG A 131 -2.89 -9.12 -16.09
CA ARG A 131 -2.53 -10.55 -16.12
C ARG A 131 -3.61 -11.44 -16.77
N LYS A 132 -4.08 -11.02 -17.95
CA LYS A 132 -5.12 -11.70 -18.76
C LYS A 132 -6.56 -11.62 -18.21
N ILE A 133 -6.80 -10.94 -17.09
CA ILE A 133 -8.13 -10.78 -16.49
C ILE A 133 -8.63 -9.36 -16.75
N ASP A 134 -9.88 -9.22 -17.18
CA ASP A 134 -10.49 -7.92 -17.43
C ASP A 134 -11.07 -7.30 -16.15
N PHE A 135 -10.76 -6.03 -15.93
CA PHE A 135 -11.23 -5.21 -14.83
C PHE A 135 -11.91 -3.96 -15.37
N GLN A 136 -13.11 -3.67 -14.88
CA GLN A 136 -13.83 -2.44 -15.21
C GLN A 136 -13.26 -1.27 -14.41
N ILE A 137 -12.95 -0.17 -15.07
CA ILE A 137 -12.47 1.04 -14.42
C ILE A 137 -13.67 1.81 -13.85
N ILE A 138 -13.67 2.02 -12.54
CA ILE A 138 -14.78 2.68 -11.82
C ILE A 138 -14.39 4.01 -11.20
N GLY A 139 -13.10 4.36 -11.19
CA GLY A 139 -12.61 5.61 -10.61
C GLY A 139 -11.20 5.99 -11.03
N ILE A 140 -10.90 7.28 -10.91
CA ILE A 140 -9.57 7.86 -11.16
C ILE A 140 -9.10 8.58 -9.89
N LEU A 141 -7.87 8.27 -9.49
CA LEU A 141 -7.24 8.85 -8.30
C LEU A 141 -6.89 10.33 -8.49
N PRO A 142 -6.84 11.12 -7.40
CA PRO A 142 -6.33 12.48 -7.45
C PRO A 142 -4.83 12.47 -7.76
N VAL A 143 -4.39 13.40 -8.61
CA VAL A 143 -2.97 13.66 -8.83
C VAL A 143 -2.33 14.11 -7.52
N LYS A 144 -1.32 13.38 -7.06
CA LYS A 144 -0.52 13.72 -5.87
C LYS A 144 0.87 14.22 -6.21
N GLY A 145 1.35 13.96 -7.43
CA GLY A 145 2.73 14.18 -7.81
C GLY A 145 3.62 13.04 -7.30
N SER A 146 4.78 12.89 -7.94
CA SER A 146 5.78 11.86 -7.61
C SER A 146 6.63 12.17 -6.37
N SER A 147 6.29 13.21 -5.59
CA SER A 147 7.16 13.82 -4.57
C SER A 147 7.27 13.05 -3.25
N GLY A 148 6.95 11.76 -3.22
CA GLY A 148 7.10 10.88 -2.05
C GLY A 148 7.88 9.60 -2.34
N TRP A 149 7.98 8.71 -1.36
CA TRP A 149 8.62 7.38 -1.51
C TRP A 149 8.00 6.48 -2.59
N ARG A 150 6.76 6.76 -3.03
CA ARG A 150 6.01 5.93 -3.97
C ARG A 150 5.20 6.81 -4.90
N ASN A 151 5.35 6.59 -6.20
CA ASN A 151 4.52 7.25 -7.21
C ASN A 151 3.12 6.64 -7.19
N ARG A 152 2.16 7.34 -6.58
CA ARG A 152 0.75 6.91 -6.52
C ARG A 152 -0.03 7.27 -7.78
N ASP A 153 0.52 8.16 -8.62
CA ASP A 153 -0.07 8.51 -9.91
C ASP A 153 0.13 7.37 -10.93
N ASP A 154 1.14 6.51 -10.72
CA ASP A 154 1.40 5.28 -11.49
C ASP A 154 1.07 4.01 -10.67
N GLU A 155 -0.20 3.91 -10.27
CA GLU A 155 -0.69 2.77 -9.51
C GLU A 155 -2.16 2.44 -9.82
N ILE A 156 -2.52 1.16 -9.75
CA ILE A 156 -3.88 0.64 -9.88
C ILE A 156 -4.30 -0.04 -8.58
N PHE A 157 -5.46 0.33 -8.07
CA PHE A 157 -6.09 -0.28 -6.92
C PHE A 157 -7.25 -1.20 -7.33
N ILE A 158 -7.27 -2.40 -6.77
CA ILE A 158 -8.34 -3.39 -6.96
C ILE A 158 -8.76 -3.94 -5.58
N PRO A 159 -9.94 -4.60 -5.47
CA PRO A 159 -10.34 -5.17 -4.20
C PRO A 159 -9.39 -6.28 -3.72
N LEU A 160 -9.09 -6.31 -2.42
CA LEU A 160 -8.11 -7.22 -1.79
C LEU A 160 -8.32 -8.67 -2.19
N ASN A 161 -9.52 -9.20 -2.00
CA ASN A 161 -9.81 -10.62 -2.29
C ASN A 161 -9.73 -10.91 -3.80
N THR A 162 -10.02 -9.92 -4.66
CA THR A 162 -9.84 -10.05 -6.11
C THR A 162 -8.36 -10.18 -6.44
N ALA A 163 -7.50 -9.34 -5.85
CA ALA A 163 -6.05 -9.44 -6.04
C ALA A 163 -5.49 -10.77 -5.52
N MET A 164 -5.85 -11.17 -4.29
CA MET A 164 -5.37 -12.39 -3.65
C MET A 164 -5.78 -13.63 -4.44
N TYR A 165 -7.08 -13.83 -4.65
CA TYR A 165 -7.60 -15.11 -5.12
C TYR A 165 -7.76 -15.20 -6.64
N ARG A 166 -8.10 -14.10 -7.32
CA ARG A 166 -8.30 -14.12 -8.78
C ARG A 166 -7.03 -13.76 -9.55
N LEU A 167 -6.29 -12.76 -9.09
CA LEU A 167 -5.16 -12.22 -9.84
C LEU A 167 -3.83 -12.93 -9.52
N LEU A 168 -3.54 -13.15 -8.24
CA LEU A 168 -2.22 -13.64 -7.78
C LEU A 168 -2.21 -15.09 -7.32
N GLY A 169 -3.36 -15.68 -7.01
CA GLY A 169 -3.44 -17.04 -6.46
C GLY A 169 -2.78 -17.18 -5.07
N ARG A 170 -2.77 -16.11 -4.26
CA ARG A 170 -2.13 -16.07 -2.94
C ARG A 170 -3.16 -16.08 -1.81
N LYS A 171 -2.79 -16.65 -0.67
CA LYS A 171 -3.58 -16.65 0.58
C LYS A 171 -2.96 -15.80 1.70
N TYR A 172 -2.02 -14.93 1.34
CA TYR A 172 -1.30 -14.06 2.25
C TYR A 172 -1.24 -12.64 1.69
N ILE A 173 -0.97 -11.67 2.56
CA ILE A 173 -0.81 -10.25 2.24
C ILE A 173 0.65 -9.85 2.40
N ASP A 174 1.06 -8.79 1.71
CA ASP A 174 2.47 -8.35 1.68
C ASP A 174 2.79 -7.35 2.80
N TYR A 175 1.81 -6.51 3.17
CA TYR A 175 1.93 -5.55 4.27
C TYR A 175 0.56 -5.13 4.79
N ILE A 176 0.54 -4.48 5.94
CA ILE A 176 -0.67 -3.90 6.55
C ILE A 176 -0.38 -2.43 6.84
N ASP A 177 -1.18 -1.55 6.27
CA ASP A 177 -1.18 -0.14 6.69
C ASP A 177 -2.10 0.00 7.90
N VAL A 178 -1.63 0.72 8.92
CA VAL A 178 -2.36 0.93 10.19
C VAL A 178 -2.37 2.41 10.50
N GLN A 179 -3.55 3.02 10.58
CA GLN A 179 -3.70 4.40 11.02
C GLN A 179 -3.95 4.44 12.52
N VAL A 180 -3.19 5.28 13.21
CA VAL A 180 -3.29 5.53 14.65
C VAL A 180 -4.01 6.86 14.89
N SER A 181 -4.84 6.90 15.93
CA SER A 181 -5.60 8.09 16.35
C SER A 181 -4.70 9.29 16.67
N ASP A 182 -3.54 9.04 17.27
CA ASP A 182 -2.62 10.06 17.76
C ASP A 182 -1.16 9.64 17.50
N SER A 183 -0.30 10.57 17.07
CA SER A 183 1.13 10.31 16.85
C SER A 183 1.86 9.91 18.14
N HIS A 184 1.42 10.39 19.31
CA HIS A 184 2.00 10.01 20.60
C HIS A 184 1.76 8.53 20.96
N LEU A 185 0.81 7.87 20.28
CA LEU A 185 0.52 6.45 20.49
C LEU A 185 1.32 5.53 19.55
N LEU A 186 2.08 6.06 18.59
CA LEU A 186 2.75 5.27 17.55
C LEU A 186 3.69 4.21 18.14
N ASP A 187 4.53 4.56 19.12
CA ASP A 187 5.45 3.60 19.74
C ASP A 187 4.71 2.52 20.54
N ARG A 188 3.69 2.94 21.29
CA ARG A 188 2.84 2.03 22.07
C ARG A 188 2.11 1.05 21.16
N VAL A 189 1.51 1.54 20.09
CA VAL A 189 0.79 0.72 19.10
C VAL A 189 1.78 -0.20 18.37
N THR A 190 2.96 0.30 18.01
CA THR A 190 4.03 -0.50 17.40
C THR A 190 4.42 -1.70 18.27
N GLY A 191 4.68 -1.49 19.56
CA GLY A 191 4.99 -2.58 20.50
C GLY A 191 3.85 -3.60 20.62
N ARG A 192 2.59 -3.13 20.65
CA ARG A 192 1.40 -4.00 20.67
C ARG A 192 1.25 -4.82 19.39
N ILE A 193 1.47 -4.22 18.23
CA ILE A 193 1.44 -4.92 16.93
C ILE A 193 2.51 -6.00 16.89
N LYS A 194 3.76 -5.68 17.26
CA LYS A 194 4.85 -6.66 17.28
C LYS A 194 4.51 -7.85 18.19
N LYS A 195 4.09 -7.58 19.42
CA LYS A 195 3.69 -8.63 20.38
C LYS A 195 2.52 -9.48 19.87
N LEU A 196 1.51 -8.85 19.29
CA LEU A 196 0.35 -9.53 18.73
C LEU A 196 0.76 -10.48 17.61
N ILE A 197 1.52 -10.01 16.62
CA ILE A 197 1.96 -10.82 15.48
C ILE A 197 2.89 -11.94 15.93
N THR A 198 3.83 -11.68 16.84
CA THR A 198 4.69 -12.71 17.45
C THR A 198 3.84 -13.82 18.08
N THR A 199 2.76 -13.46 18.77
CA THR A 199 1.85 -14.41 19.41
C THR A 199 1.03 -15.20 18.37
N LEU A 200 0.41 -14.51 17.41
CA LEU A 200 -0.44 -15.14 16.38
C LEU A 200 0.35 -16.13 15.51
N HIS A 201 1.61 -15.80 15.21
CA HIS A 201 2.48 -16.61 14.37
C HIS A 201 3.42 -17.53 15.15
N ARG A 202 3.29 -17.60 16.49
CA ARG A 202 4.12 -18.44 17.39
C ARG A 202 5.62 -18.24 17.17
N LEU A 203 6.04 -16.99 16.98
CA LEU A 203 7.43 -16.65 16.75
C LEU A 203 8.20 -16.66 18.09
N PRO A 204 9.45 -17.13 18.13
CA PRO A 204 10.26 -17.05 19.34
C PRO A 204 10.50 -15.59 19.74
N SER A 205 10.69 -15.31 21.03
CA SER A 205 10.92 -13.95 21.54
C SER A 205 12.16 -13.26 20.93
N SER A 206 13.15 -14.04 20.48
CA SER A 206 14.31 -13.56 19.73
C SER A 206 14.02 -13.19 18.26
N SER A 207 12.77 -13.33 17.82
CA SER A 207 12.33 -13.02 16.44
C SER A 207 11.54 -11.72 16.34
N GLU A 208 11.59 -10.82 17.33
CA GLU A 208 10.97 -9.49 17.19
C GLU A 208 11.52 -8.70 15.98
N ASP A 209 12.78 -8.95 15.60
CA ASP A 209 13.41 -8.40 14.38
C ASP A 209 12.79 -8.95 13.08
N THR A 210 11.93 -9.96 13.15
CA THR A 210 11.25 -10.53 11.98
C THR A 210 10.01 -9.74 11.55
N ILE A 211 9.60 -8.73 12.32
CA ILE A 211 8.47 -7.85 12.02
C ILE A 211 8.98 -6.41 11.94
N ASN A 212 8.92 -5.84 10.74
CA ASN A 212 9.27 -4.44 10.54
C ASN A 212 8.01 -3.58 10.62
N VAL A 213 8.00 -2.61 11.53
CA VAL A 213 6.94 -1.60 11.65
C VAL A 213 7.61 -0.25 11.41
N MET A 214 7.25 0.41 10.31
CA MET A 214 7.82 1.71 9.95
C MET A 214 6.77 2.80 10.08
N ASN A 215 7.15 3.91 10.68
CA ASN A 215 6.36 5.14 10.66
C ASN A 215 6.63 5.90 9.35
N MET A 216 5.58 6.39 8.70
CA MET A 216 5.72 7.16 7.47
C MET A 216 6.51 8.46 7.68
N THR A 217 6.44 9.09 8.86
CA THR A 217 7.19 10.31 9.17
C THR A 217 8.70 10.06 9.14
N GLU A 218 9.16 8.95 9.73
CA GLU A 218 10.57 8.54 9.70
C GLU A 218 11.08 8.30 8.27
N ILE A 219 10.22 7.70 7.42
CA ILE A 219 10.54 7.50 5.99
C ILE A 219 10.71 8.84 5.30
N GLN A 220 9.80 9.81 5.53
CA GLN A 220 9.89 11.14 4.94
C GLN A 220 11.16 11.88 5.39
N GLU A 221 11.46 11.85 6.69
CA GLU A 221 12.66 12.47 7.26
C GLU A 221 13.95 11.90 6.68
N THR A 222 14.03 10.57 6.52
CA THR A 222 15.19 9.88 5.93
C THR A 222 15.41 10.27 4.46
N ILE A 223 14.33 10.45 3.69
CA ILE A 223 14.43 10.89 2.29
C ILE A 223 14.87 12.35 2.21
N SER A 224 14.26 13.23 3.03
CA SER A 224 14.62 14.65 3.07
C SER A 224 16.06 14.88 3.51
N SER A 225 16.56 14.13 4.49
CA SER A 225 17.96 14.23 4.93
C SER A 225 18.92 13.79 3.83
N THR A 226 18.64 12.67 3.15
CA THR A 226 19.46 12.17 2.05
C THR A 226 19.50 13.15 0.86
N MET A 227 18.35 13.72 0.48
CA MET A 227 18.29 14.75 -0.56
C MET A 227 19.10 15.99 -0.19
N LYS A 228 19.01 16.45 1.07
CA LYS A 228 19.79 17.59 1.57
C LYS A 228 21.29 17.32 1.51
N THR A 229 21.73 16.11 1.86
CA THR A 229 23.13 15.70 1.73
C THR A 229 23.60 15.73 0.28
N PHE A 230 22.80 15.20 -0.66
CA PHE A 230 23.15 15.27 -2.09
C PHE A 230 23.16 16.70 -2.63
N SER A 231 22.21 17.54 -2.24
CA SER A 231 22.20 18.96 -2.62
C SER A 231 23.42 19.70 -2.09
N PHE A 232 23.87 19.40 -0.87
CA PHE A 232 25.11 19.96 -0.32
C PHE A 232 26.33 19.54 -1.16
N LEU A 233 26.46 18.24 -1.48
CA LEU A 233 27.58 17.75 -2.29
C LEU A 233 27.59 18.36 -3.70
N LEU A 234 26.43 18.50 -4.35
CA LEU A 234 26.32 19.13 -5.67
C LEU A 234 26.60 20.64 -5.61
N GLY A 235 26.11 21.32 -4.59
CA GLY A 235 26.36 22.75 -4.38
C GLY A 235 27.79 23.06 -3.97
N SER A 236 28.53 22.12 -3.40
CA SER A 236 29.96 22.27 -3.07
C SER A 236 30.89 22.09 -4.28
N ILE A 237 30.39 21.60 -5.42
CA ILE A 237 31.15 21.42 -6.66
C ILE A 237 30.88 22.56 -7.67
N ALA A 238 29.84 23.37 -7.43
CA ALA A 238 29.43 24.50 -8.28
C ALA A 238 30.04 25.83 -7.83
#